data_AF-A0A844ZBB0-F1
#
_entry.id   AF-A0A844ZBB0-F1
#
_cell.length_a   1.000
_cell.length_b   1.000
_cell.length_c   1.000
_cell.angle_alpha   90.00
_cell.angle_beta   90.00
_cell.angle_gamma   90.00
#
_symmetry.space_group_name_H-M   'P 1'
#
loop_
_entity.id
_entity.type
_entity.pdbx_description
1 polymer ?
#
loop_
_entity_poly.entity_id
_entity_poly.type
_entity_poly.pdbx_seq_one_letter_code
_entity_poly.pdbx_strand_id
1 'polypeptide(L)'
;MDAKGITFLICWTAFAAIAAWVCFNRLNAAKETGTFRYLFHGIGEENWSNLFGLLKGFLNVQAYIFCLMAGIGLVWLAATLIGKVK
;
A
#
# COMPACT_ATOMS: atom_id res chain seq x y z
N MET A 1 -2.09 -19.21 19.95
CA MET A 1 -2.19 -17.76 19.68
C MET A 1 -3.50 -17.23 20.26
N ASP A 2 -3.39 -16.31 21.21
CA ASP A 2 -4.54 -15.74 21.93
C ASP A 2 -5.39 -14.86 21.01
N ALA A 3 -6.63 -14.56 21.43
CA ALA A 3 -7.56 -13.71 20.67
C ALA A 3 -6.93 -12.39 20.23
N LYS A 4 -6.09 -11.80 21.08
CA LYS A 4 -5.32 -10.57 20.80
C LYS A 4 -4.41 -10.69 19.58
N GLY A 5 -3.77 -11.84 19.38
CA GLY A 5 -2.89 -12.07 18.23
C GLY A 5 -3.65 -12.19 16.91
N ILE A 6 -4.82 -12.85 16.93
CA ILE A 6 -5.69 -12.95 15.74
C ILE A 6 -6.25 -11.57 15.37
N THR A 7 -6.72 -10.80 16.36
CA THR A 7 -7.20 -9.42 16.14
C THR A 7 -6.11 -8.54 15.55
N PHE A 8 -4.89 -8.59 16.08
CA PHE A 8 -3.75 -7.86 15.52
C PHE A 8 -3.51 -8.23 14.05
N LEU A 9 -3.51 -9.53 13.73
CA LEU A 9 -3.25 -10.00 12.37
C LEU A 9 -4.30 -9.52 11.37
N ILE A 10 -5.58 -9.53 11.76
CA ILE A 10 -6.69 -9.02 10.95
C ILE A 10 -6.53 -7.51 10.73
N CYS A 11 -6.31 -6.73 11.80
CA CYS A 11 -6.10 -5.29 11.71
C CYS A 11 -4.90 -4.92 10.84
N TRP A 12 -3.78 -5.64 11.00
CA TRP A 12 -2.56 -5.42 10.23
C TRP A 12 -2.76 -5.70 8.73
N THR A 13 -3.42 -6.82 8.42
CA THR A 13 -3.72 -7.22 7.04
C THR A 13 -4.66 -6.20 6.38
N ALA A 14 -5.70 -5.76 7.08
CA ALA A 14 -6.63 -4.75 6.59
C ALA A 14 -5.94 -3.40 6.36
N PHE A 15 -5.09 -2.97 7.30
CA PHE A 15 -4.31 -1.74 7.15
C PHE A 15 -3.38 -1.79 5.93
N ALA A 16 -2.64 -2.88 5.74
CA ALA A 16 -1.76 -3.06 4.60
C ALA A 16 -2.54 -3.04 3.27
N ALA A 17 -3.70 -3.69 3.20
CA ALA A 17 -4.55 -3.66 2.01
C ALA A 17 -5.08 -2.24 1.70
N ILE A 18 -5.52 -1.49 2.71
CA ILE A 18 -5.97 -0.11 2.55
C ILE A 18 -4.82 0.79 2.09
N ALA A 19 -3.62 0.64 2.67
CA ALA A 19 -2.44 1.40 2.27
C ALA A 19 -2.05 1.12 0.81
N ALA A 20 -2.06 -0.15 0.38
CA ALA A 20 -1.85 -0.52 -1.02
C ALA A 20 -2.89 0.11 -1.96
N TRP A 21 -4.17 0.05 -1.56
CA TRP A 21 -5.26 0.65 -2.33
C TRP A 21 -5.10 2.17 -2.47
N VAL A 22 -4.73 2.89 -1.41
CA VAL A 22 -4.46 4.33 -1.48
C VAL A 22 -3.32 4.63 -2.46
N CYS A 23 -2.23 3.86 -2.43
CA CYS A 23 -1.13 4.02 -3.38
C CYS A 23 -1.57 3.80 -4.82
N PHE A 24 -2.32 2.73 -5.11
CA PHE A 24 -2.84 2.47 -6.46
C PHE A 24 -3.86 3.50 -6.93
N ASN A 25 -4.74 3.99 -6.04
CA ASN A 25 -5.71 5.02 -6.38
C ASN A 25 -5.00 6.34 -6.72
N ARG A 26 -3.94 6.71 -5.98
CA ARG A 26 -3.10 7.87 -6.31
C ARG A 26 -2.37 7.71 -7.64
N LEU A 27 -1.89 6.51 -7.95
CA LEU A 27 -1.29 6.20 -9.25
C LEU A 27 -2.31 6.27 -10.39
N ASN A 28 -3.55 5.82 -10.16
CA ASN A 28 -4.61 5.87 -11.17
C ASN A 28 -5.06 7.31 -11.44
N ALA A 29 -5.30 8.09 -10.39
CA ALA A 29 -5.61 9.51 -10.51
C ALA A 29 -4.54 10.24 -11.33
N ALA A 30 -3.26 9.97 -11.08
CA ALA A 30 -2.16 10.56 -11.85
C ALA A 30 -2.10 10.12 -13.32
N LYS A 31 -2.56 8.91 -13.66
CA LYS A 31 -2.68 8.45 -15.06
C LYS A 31 -3.81 9.19 -15.78
N GLU A 32 -4.92 9.43 -15.11
CA GLU A 32 -6.11 10.07 -15.70
C GLU A 32 -5.92 11.58 -15.88
N THR A 33 -5.29 12.27 -14.93
CA THR A 33 -5.14 13.73 -14.96
C THR A 33 -3.80 14.20 -15.53
N GLY A 34 -2.86 13.28 -15.82
CA GLY A 34 -1.48 13.60 -16.23
C GLY A 34 -0.69 14.41 -15.20
N THR A 35 -1.24 14.66 -14.01
CA THR A 35 -0.73 15.57 -12.99
C THR A 35 -1.07 15.04 -11.59
N PHE A 36 -0.11 15.08 -10.68
CA PHE A 36 -0.36 14.94 -9.25
C PHE A 36 -0.61 16.34 -8.69
N ARG A 37 -1.66 16.52 -7.88
CA ARG A 37 -1.78 17.74 -7.06
C ARG A 37 -0.66 17.75 -6.03
N TYR A 38 0.39 18.50 -6.31
CA TYR A 38 1.50 18.70 -5.38
C TYR A 38 1.18 19.79 -4.35
N LEU A 39 1.64 19.55 -3.11
CA LEU A 39 1.76 20.56 -2.04
C LEU A 39 3.16 21.20 -2.00
N PHE A 40 4.04 20.88 -2.95
CA PHE A 40 5.43 21.34 -2.98
C PHE A 40 5.61 22.49 -3.98
N HIS A 41 5.50 23.72 -3.48
CA HIS A 41 5.66 24.98 -4.24
C HIS A 41 7.13 25.39 -4.48
N GLY A 42 8.10 24.48 -4.30
CA GLY A 42 9.54 24.81 -4.23
C GLY A 42 10.44 24.17 -5.28
N ILE A 43 9.90 23.43 -6.26
CA ILE A 43 10.68 22.75 -7.29
C ILE A 43 10.46 23.46 -8.63
N GLY A 44 11.55 23.92 -9.25
CA GLY A 44 11.52 24.56 -10.58
C GLY A 44 10.83 23.66 -11.60
N GLU A 45 10.00 24.26 -12.46
CA GLU A 45 9.14 23.55 -13.42
C GLU A 45 9.93 22.58 -14.32
N GLU A 46 11.19 22.88 -14.63
CA GLU A 46 12.07 22.01 -15.42
C GLU A 46 12.32 20.63 -14.78
N ASN A 47 12.18 20.50 -13.46
CA ASN A 47 12.42 19.26 -12.73
C ASN A 47 11.15 18.45 -12.45
N TRP A 48 9.98 18.94 -12.86
CA TRP A 48 8.70 18.30 -12.53
C TRP A 48 8.57 16.91 -13.13
N SER A 49 8.99 16.70 -14.38
CA SER A 49 8.92 15.39 -15.05
C SER A 49 9.74 14.31 -14.32
N ASN A 50 10.93 14.66 -13.86
CA ASN A 50 11.79 13.77 -13.07
C ASN A 50 11.18 13.46 -11.71
N LEU A 51 10.66 14.48 -11.02
CA LEU A 51 9.95 14.33 -9.74
C LEU A 51 8.71 13.43 -9.89
N PHE A 52 7.95 13.61 -10.97
CA PHE A 52 6.79 12.78 -11.34
C PHE A 52 7.18 11.31 -11.54
N GLY A 53 8.26 11.04 -12.29
CA GLY A 53 8.78 9.69 -12.49
C GLY A 53 9.17 9.02 -11.18
N LEU A 54 9.85 9.75 -10.31
CA LEU A 54 10.33 9.27 -9.01
C LEU A 54 9.18 8.95 -8.05
N LEU A 55 8.19 9.84 -7.93
CA LEU A 55 7.00 9.64 -7.10
C LEU A 55 6.11 8.49 -7.60
N LYS A 56 5.93 8.39 -8.91
CA LYS A 56 5.22 7.25 -9.53
C LYS A 56 5.93 5.95 -9.21
N GLY A 57 7.26 5.91 -9.35
CA GLY A 57 8.08 4.76 -8.99
C GLY A 57 7.93 4.38 -7.52
N PHE A 58 8.08 5.37 -6.63
CA PHE A 58 7.97 5.18 -5.18
C PHE A 58 6.59 4.64 -4.76
N LEU A 59 5.51 5.27 -5.24
CA LEU A 59 4.14 4.82 -4.93
C LEU A 59 3.87 3.41 -5.44
N ASN A 60 4.43 3.04 -6.60
CA ASN A 60 4.23 1.72 -7.19
C ASN A 60 4.97 0.65 -6.36
N VAL A 61 6.23 0.89 -6.01
CA VAL A 61 7.01 0.00 -5.13
C VAL A 61 6.32 -0.19 -3.78
N GLN A 62 5.87 0.90 -3.16
CA GLN A 62 5.19 0.84 -1.86
C GLN A 62 3.86 0.08 -1.96
N ALA A 63 3.08 0.28 -3.03
CA ALA A 63 1.84 -0.47 -3.24
C ALA A 63 2.10 -1.99 -3.31
N TYR A 64 3.14 -2.42 -4.03
CA TYR A 64 3.53 -3.83 -4.09
C TYR A 64 3.99 -4.38 -2.74
N ILE A 65 4.78 -3.63 -1.98
CA ILE A 65 5.21 -4.02 -0.63
C ILE A 65 4.00 -4.22 0.28
N PHE A 66 3.05 -3.28 0.27
CA PHE A 66 1.84 -3.41 1.08
C PHE A 66 0.95 -4.58 0.64
N CYS A 67 0.84 -4.85 -0.66
CA CYS A 67 0.17 -6.05 -1.16
C CYS A 67 0.84 -7.35 -0.69
N LEU A 68 2.17 -7.43 -0.74
CA LEU A 68 2.92 -8.59 -0.24
C LEU A 68 2.69 -8.81 1.26
N MET A 69 2.74 -7.73 2.05
CA MET A 69 2.47 -7.79 3.49
C MET A 69 1.04 -8.24 3.80
N ALA A 70 0.05 -7.76 3.05
CA ALA A 70 -1.33 -8.22 3.17
C ALA A 70 -1.48 -9.70 2.79
N GLY A 71 -0.80 -10.16 1.72
CA GLY A 71 -0.79 -11.56 1.31
C GLY A 71 -0.20 -12.48 2.39
N ILE A 72 0.94 -12.12 2.96
CA ILE A 72 1.57 -12.86 4.07
C ILE A 72 0.64 -12.90 5.28
N GLY A 73 0.01 -11.76 5.62
CA GLY A 73 -0.98 -11.68 6.69
C GLY A 73 -2.16 -12.62 6.50
N LEU A 74 -2.71 -12.71 5.27
CA LEU A 74 -3.79 -13.64 4.94
C LEU A 74 -3.38 -15.11 5.07
N VAL A 75 -2.21 -15.48 4.54
CA VAL A 75 -1.70 -16.87 4.64
C VAL A 75 -1.51 -17.27 6.10
N TRP A 76 -0.96 -16.37 6.92
CA TRP A 76 -0.75 -16.65 8.34
C TRP A 76 -2.07 -16.68 9.13
N LEU A 77 -3.06 -15.85 8.76
CA LEU A 77 -4.40 -15.92 9.33
C LEU A 77 -5.06 -17.27 9.03
N ALA A 78 -5.00 -17.72 7.77
CA ALA A 78 -5.55 -19.00 7.34
C ALA A 78 -4.89 -20.18 8.08
N ALA A 79 -3.56 -20.20 8.17
CA ALA A 79 -2.83 -21.23 8.91
C ALA A 79 -3.22 -21.27 10.39
N THR A 80 -3.40 -20.11 11.02
CA THR A 80 -3.80 -20.03 12.43
C THR A 80 -5.23 -20.53 12.65
N LEU A 81 -6.16 -20.20 11.74
CA LEU A 81 -7.54 -20.68 11.83
C LEU A 81 -7.62 -22.19 11.63
N ILE A 82 -6.94 -22.74 10.63
CA ILE A 82 -6.87 -24.20 10.39
C ILE A 82 -6.25 -24.92 11.60
N GLY A 83 -5.20 -24.36 12.18
CA GLY A 83 -4.54 -24.91 13.38
C GLY A 83 -5.39 -24.86 14.66
N LYS A 84 -6.46 -24.06 14.70
CA LYS A 84 -7.44 -24.04 15.80
C LYS A 84 -8.65 -24.95 15.58
N VAL A 85 -8.86 -25.43 14.36
CA VAL A 85 -9.94 -26.35 14.01
C VAL A 85 -9.54 -27.82 14.24
N LYS A 86 -8.23 -28.10 14.39
CA LYS A 86 -7.70 -29.37 14.87
C LYS A 86 -7.60 -29.38 16.39
#